data_AF-T1BEC8-F1
#
_entry.id   AF-T1BEC8-F1
#
_cell.length_a   1.000
_cell.length_b   1.000
_cell.length_c   1.000
_cell.angle_alpha   90.00
_cell.angle_beta   90.00
_cell.angle_gamma   90.00
#
_symmetry.space_group_name_H-M   'P 1'
#
loop_
_entity.id
_entity.type
_entity.pdbx_description
1 polymer ?
#
loop_
_entity_poly.entity_id
_entity_poly.type
_entity_poly.pdbx_seq_one_letter_code
_entity_poly.pdbx_strand_id
1 'polypeptide(L)' 'YRLIHGGRAAVPVSVRFGRASSNTIQILEGLKPGDQVIVSDTSGFAGAHRIRIRG' A
#
# COMPACT_ATOMS: atom_id res chain seq x y z
N TYR A 1 1.30 -1.04 -1.34
CA TYR A 1 0.42 -0.60 -2.45
C TYR A 1 -0.90 -0.13 -1.91
N ARG A 2 -1.50 0.92 -2.49
CA ARG A 2 -2.81 1.45 -2.10
C ARG A 2 -3.86 1.16 -3.16
N LEU A 3 -5.04 0.75 -2.73
CA LEU A 3 -6.17 0.48 -3.61
C LEU A 3 -6.77 1.76 -4.17
N ILE A 4 -7.18 1.70 -5.43
CA ILE A 4 -7.84 2.76 -6.17
C ILE A 4 -8.97 2.18 -7.01
N HIS A 5 -9.82 3.04 -7.57
CA HIS A 5 -10.95 2.64 -8.43
C HIS A 5 -11.88 1.60 -7.76
N GLY A 6 -12.14 1.77 -6.46
CA GLY A 6 -12.99 0.86 -5.68
C GLY A 6 -12.41 -0.56 -5.56
N GLY A 7 -11.08 -0.69 -5.44
CA GLY A 7 -10.42 -1.98 -5.24
C GLY A 7 -10.07 -2.74 -6.51
N ARG A 8 -10.39 -2.23 -7.70
CA ARG A 8 -10.06 -2.89 -8.99
C ARG A 8 -8.60 -2.74 -9.42
N ALA A 9 -7.87 -1.81 -8.81
CA ALA A 9 -6.46 -1.59 -9.09
C ALA A 9 -5.73 -1.09 -7.84
N ALA A 10 -4.41 -1.16 -7.85
CA ALA A 10 -3.56 -0.60 -6.82
C ALA A 10 -2.35 0.13 -7.42
N VAL A 11 -1.83 1.11 -6.70
CA VAL A 11 -0.64 1.88 -7.07
C VAL A 11 0.40 1.82 -5.95
N PRO A 12 1.71 1.86 -6.27
CA PRO A 12 2.73 2.01 -5.25
C PRO A 12 2.54 3.37 -4.57
N VAL A 13 2.79 3.41 -3.26
CA VAL A 13 2.74 4.65 -2.48
C VAL A 13 4.02 4.70 -1.66
N SER A 14 4.77 5.78 -1.82
CA SER A 14 5.90 6.08 -0.95
C SER A 14 5.38 6.49 0.42
N VAL A 15 5.85 5.82 1.45
CA VAL A 15 5.41 6.01 2.83
C VAL A 15 6.62 6.34 3.68
N ARG A 16 6.47 7.31 4.58
CA ARG A 16 7.47 7.56 5.63
C ARG A 16 7.03 6.89 6.91
N PHE A 17 7.81 5.92 7.36
CA PHE A 17 7.55 5.21 8.61
C PHE A 17 8.14 5.96 9.81
N GLY A 18 7.47 5.85 10.95
CA GLY A 18 7.94 6.33 12.24
C GLY A 18 8.37 5.17 13.13
N ARG A 19 7.84 5.14 14.36
CA ARG A 19 8.07 4.03 15.29
C ARG A 19 7.47 2.73 14.75
N ALA A 20 8.19 1.63 14.93
CA ALA A 20 7.71 0.28 14.64
C ALA A 20 7.79 -0.58 15.91
N SER A 21 6.85 -1.50 16.06
CA SER A 21 6.81 -2.56 17.06
C SER A 21 6.56 -3.89 16.34
N SER A 22 6.54 -5.00 17.08
CA SER A 22 6.26 -6.33 16.51
C SER A 22 4.93 -6.43 15.77
N ASN A 23 3.94 -5.60 16.10
CA ASN A 23 2.59 -5.69 15.53
C ASN A 23 2.10 -4.41 14.87
N THR A 24 2.81 -3.28 15.06
CA THR A 24 2.35 -1.98 14.57
C THR A 24 3.47 -1.18 13.96
N ILE A 25 3.15 -0.41 12.93
CA ILE A 25 4.07 0.52 12.30
C ILE A 25 3.34 1.86 12.20
N GLN A 26 4.01 2.92 12.62
CA GLN A 26 3.49 4.28 12.51
C GLN A 26 3.71 4.81 11.08
N ILE A 27 2.65 5.34 10.49
CA ILE A 27 2.71 6.07 9.22
C ILE A 27 2.78 7.56 9.54
N LEU A 28 3.87 8.22 9.13
CA LEU A 28 4.04 9.66 9.30
C LEU A 28 3.53 10.43 8.08
N GLU A 29 3.78 9.90 6.88
CA GLU A 29 3.38 10.51 5.60
C GLU A 29 3.06 9.44 4.54
N GLY A 30 2.33 9.84 3.50
CA GLY A 30 2.08 9.04 2.29
C GLY A 30 0.70 8.38 2.25
N LEU A 31 0.14 7.98 3.40
CA LEU A 31 -1.23 7.44 3.50
C LEU A 31 -2.12 8.35 4.35
N LYS A 32 -3.43 8.30 4.08
CA LYS A 32 -4.46 9.03 4.80
C LYS A 32 -5.48 8.07 5.42
N PRO A 33 -6.19 8.47 6.49
CA PRO A 33 -7.31 7.70 6.99
C PRO A 33 -8.32 7.37 5.89
N GLY A 34 -8.77 6.11 5.84
CA GLY A 34 -9.65 5.60 4.78
C GLY A 34 -8.93 4.98 3.58
N ASP A 35 -7.62 5.19 3.43
CA ASP A 35 -6.84 4.47 2.42
C ASP A 35 -6.78 2.98 2.74
N GLN A 36 -7.12 2.15 1.76
CA GLN A 36 -6.97 0.71 1.84
C GLN A 36 -5.66 0.27 1.20
N VAL A 37 -4.90 -0.60 1.86
CA VAL A 37 -3.57 -1.03 1.43
C VAL A 37 -3.46 -2.56 1.38
N ILE A 38 -2.59 -3.03 0.50
CA ILE A 38 -2.23 -4.45 0.40
C ILE A 38 -1.01 -4.70 1.30
N VAL A 39 -1.14 -5.66 2.22
CA VAL A 39 -0.08 -6.09 3.16
C VAL A 39 0.54 -7.45 2.81
N SER A 40 0.01 -8.13 1.79
CA SER A 40 0.56 -9.38 1.24
C SER A 40 1.78 -9.11 0.34
N ASP A 41 2.51 -10.17 -0.04
CA ASP A 41 3.65 -10.04 -0.92
C ASP A 41 3.27 -9.41 -2.28
N THR A 42 4.05 -8.41 -2.68
CA THR A 42 3.89 -7.68 -3.95
C THR A 42 5.21 -7.61 -4.73
N SER A 43 6.21 -8.42 -4.34
CA SER A 43 7.55 -8.44 -4.92
C SER A 43 7.54 -8.64 -6.45
N GLY A 44 6.68 -9.51 -6.96
CA GLY A 44 6.54 -9.79 -8.40
C GLY A 44 6.03 -8.63 -9.25
N PHE A 45 5.62 -7.51 -8.63
CA PHE A 45 5.16 -6.31 -9.32
C PHE A 45 6.10 -5.12 -9.15
N ALA A 46 7.31 -5.33 -8.62
CA ALA A 46 8.31 -4.28 -8.46
C ALA A 46 8.54 -3.51 -9.78
N GLY A 47 8.56 -2.18 -9.71
CA GLY A 47 8.69 -1.29 -10.87
C GLY A 47 7.40 -0.99 -11.63
N ALA A 48 6.29 -1.70 -11.36
CA ALA A 48 5.01 -1.37 -11.98
C ALA A 48 4.38 -0.11 -11.36
N HIS A 49 4.02 0.86 -12.19
CA HIS A 49 3.32 2.08 -11.74
C HIS A 49 1.87 1.83 -11.29
N ARG A 50 1.27 0.72 -11.73
CA ARG A 50 -0.10 0.32 -11.39
C ARG A 50 -0.28 -1.17 -11.61
N ILE A 51 -0.99 -1.81 -10.69
CA ILE A 51 -1.38 -3.22 -10.79
C ILE A 51 -2.91 -3.35 -10.81
N ARG A 52 -3.42 -4.34 -11.53
CA ARG A 52 -4.84 -4.66 -11.58
C ARG A 52 -5.14 -5.76 -10.58
N ILE A 53 -6.17 -5.59 -9.78
CA ILE A 53 -6.62 -6.60 -8.83
C ILE A 53 -7.60 -7.52 -9.54
N ARG A 54 -7.32 -8.84 -9.52
CA ARG A 54 -8.29 -9.87 -9.86
C ARG A 54 -8.85 -10.37 -8.53
N GLY A 55 -10.15 -10.20 -8.33
CA GLY A 55 -10.93 -10.94 -7.36
C GLY A 55 -11.52 -12.18 -8.03
#